data_AF-A0AAU5ZY52-F1
#
_entry.id   AF-A0AAU5ZY52-F1
#
_cell.length_a   1.000
_cell.length_b   1.000
_cell.length_c   1.000
_cell.angle_alpha   90.00
_cell.angle_beta   90.00
_cell.angle_gamma   90.00
#
_symmetry.space_group_name_H-M   'P 1'
#
loop_
_entity.id
_entity.type
_entity.pdbx_description
1 polymer ?
#
loop_
_entity_poly.entity_id
_entity_poly.type
_entity_poly.pdbx_seq_one_letter_code
_entity_poly.pdbx_strand_id
1 'polypeptide(L)'
;MTNSSAPRRPVRMCARCERVTENPVLVHEVHAATGPGFNVYACPECAAHYPPMTDVLELLENSPRCSRVALGVNKVDAEGAVADDCGEAEVEIVAGGQTTPVPPTSAYPPCGCRRCRARRP
;
A
#
# COMPACT_ATOMS: atom_id res chain seq x y z
N MET A 1 -28.83 18.73 37.36
CA MET A 1 -27.81 19.20 36.40
C MET A 1 -27.48 18.05 35.45
N THR A 2 -28.20 17.90 34.34
CA THR A 2 -27.98 16.81 33.38
C THR A 2 -26.88 17.22 32.40
N ASN A 3 -25.68 16.69 32.62
CA ASN A 3 -24.52 16.98 31.76
C ASN A 3 -24.68 16.23 30.43
N SER A 4 -25.27 16.90 29.45
CA SER A 4 -25.47 16.35 28.10
C SER A 4 -24.19 16.53 27.29
N SER A 5 -23.20 15.67 27.51
CA SER A 5 -22.02 15.60 26.65
C SER A 5 -22.40 14.87 25.36
N ALA A 6 -22.79 15.61 24.32
CA ALA A 6 -22.94 15.06 22.99
C ALA A 6 -21.64 14.35 22.55
N PRO A 7 -21.71 13.21 21.85
CA PRO A 7 -20.52 12.52 21.39
C PRO A 7 -19.70 13.45 20.48
N ARG A 8 -18.39 13.54 20.76
CA ARG A 8 -17.45 14.32 19.95
C ARG A 8 -17.44 13.74 18.53
N ARG A 9 -17.59 14.58 17.51
CA ARG A 9 -17.48 14.14 16.11
C ARG A 9 -16.06 13.60 15.86
N PRO A 10 -15.92 12.49 15.12
CA PRO A 10 -14.61 11.99 14.75
C PRO A 10 -13.94 12.98 13.79
N VAL A 11 -12.78 13.51 14.20
CA VAL A 11 -11.98 14.43 13.38
C VAL A 11 -10.74 13.70 12.90
N ARG A 12 -10.51 13.68 11.58
CA ARG A 12 -9.31 13.06 10.97
C ARG A 12 -8.76 13.95 9.87
N MET A 13 -7.47 13.80 9.59
CA MET A 13 -6.86 14.40 8.40
C MET A 13 -7.19 13.54 7.18
N CYS A 14 -7.57 14.17 6.07
CA CYS A 14 -7.76 13.50 4.79
C CYS A 14 -6.41 13.14 4.16
N ALA A 15 -6.17 11.87 3.88
CA ALA A 15 -4.90 11.40 3.29
C ALA A 15 -4.64 11.92 1.87
N ARG A 16 -5.65 12.44 1.15
CA ARG A 16 -5.50 12.95 -0.22
C ARG A 16 -5.25 14.46 -0.30
N CYS A 17 -6.00 15.24 0.48
CA CYS A 17 -5.94 16.71 0.41
C CYS A 17 -5.34 17.35 1.67
N GLU A 18 -4.93 16.52 2.63
CA GLU A 18 -4.24 16.91 3.88
C GLU A 18 -5.03 17.89 4.77
N ARG A 19 -6.34 18.01 4.53
CA ARG A 19 -7.22 18.84 5.36
C ARG A 19 -7.89 18.01 6.44
N VAL A 20 -8.04 18.61 7.61
CA VAL A 20 -8.85 18.06 8.69
C VAL A 20 -10.32 18.04 8.28
N THR A 21 -10.99 16.92 8.51
CA THR A 21 -12.41 16.70 8.22
C THR A 21 -13.14 16.18 9.46
N GLU A 22 -14.36 16.68 9.68
CA GLU A 22 -15.28 16.21 10.72
C GLU A 22 -16.14 15.04 10.25
N ASN A 23 -16.10 14.72 8.96
CA ASN A 23 -16.80 13.60 8.33
C ASN A 23 -15.79 12.69 7.63
N PRO A 24 -14.95 11.95 8.39
CA PRO A 24 -13.96 11.06 7.80
C PRO A 24 -14.61 9.80 7.22
N VAL A 25 -14.23 9.45 5.99
CA VAL A 25 -14.61 8.20 5.31
C VAL A 25 -13.40 7.28 5.32
N LEU A 26 -13.56 6.05 5.81
CA LEU A 26 -12.53 5.01 5.71
C LEU A 26 -12.37 4.62 4.24
N VAL A 27 -11.15 4.70 3.71
CA VAL A 27 -10.87 4.37 2.31
C VAL A 27 -9.89 3.22 2.14
N HIS A 28 -9.10 2.91 3.18
CA HIS A 28 -8.19 1.79 3.17
C HIS A 28 -7.81 1.38 4.59
N GLU A 29 -7.53 0.09 4.77
CA GLU A 29 -6.96 -0.47 5.99
C GLU A 29 -5.58 -1.01 5.64
N VAL A 30 -4.55 -0.51 6.30
CA VAL A 30 -3.18 -0.97 6.10
C VAL A 30 -2.91 -2.06 7.13
N HIS A 31 -2.71 -3.29 6.68
CA HIS A 31 -2.25 -4.39 7.51
C HIS A 31 -0.71 -4.42 7.51
N ALA A 32 -0.10 -4.44 8.69
CA ALA A 32 1.35 -4.57 8.83
C ALA A 32 1.73 -6.05 9.04
N ALA A 33 2.84 -6.49 8.44
CA ALA A 33 3.40 -7.82 8.68
C ALA A 33 3.89 -7.98 10.13
N THR A 34 4.31 -6.88 10.75
CA THR A 34 4.76 -6.82 12.14
C THR A 34 4.24 -5.53 12.78
N GLY A 35 3.41 -5.65 13.83
CA GLY A 35 2.80 -4.52 14.53
C GLY A 35 1.34 -4.24 14.13
N PRO A 36 0.70 -3.22 14.74
CA PRO A 36 -0.69 -2.90 14.44
C PRO A 36 -0.82 -2.27 13.05
N GLY A 37 -1.85 -2.70 12.33
CA GLY A 37 -2.31 -1.99 11.14
C GLY A 37 -2.85 -0.60 11.47
N PHE A 38 -3.09 0.21 10.44
CA PHE A 38 -3.70 1.53 10.61
C PHE A 38 -4.73 1.85 9.52
N ASN A 39 -5.70 2.66 9.91
CA ASN A 39 -6.82 3.06 9.05
C ASN A 39 -6.51 4.35 8.32
N VAL A 40 -6.77 4.38 7.01
CA VAL A 40 -6.60 5.55 6.15
C VAL A 40 -7.96 6.19 5.89
N TYR A 41 -8.06 7.48 6.21
CA TYR A 41 -9.28 8.25 6.05
C TYR A 41 -9.17 9.32 4.95
N ALA A 42 -10.29 9.60 4.29
CA ALA A 42 -10.43 10.71 3.35
C ALA A 42 -11.66 11.56 3.71
N CYS A 43 -11.72 12.80 3.21
CA CYS A 43 -12.96 13.57 3.21
C CYS A 43 -13.95 13.02 2.16
N PRO A 44 -15.26 13.29 2.28
CA PRO A 44 -16.27 12.70 1.40
C PRO A 44 -16.05 13.03 -0.09
N GLU A 45 -15.55 14.24 -0.37
CA GLU A 45 -15.22 14.68 -1.73
C GLU A 45 -14.05 13.91 -2.36
N CYS A 46 -13.11 13.46 -1.53
CA CYS A 46 -11.92 12.72 -1.99
C CYS A 46 -12.15 11.20 -2.00
N ALA A 47 -13.06 10.68 -1.18
CA ALA A 47 -13.33 9.25 -1.04
C ALA A 47 -13.66 8.57 -2.38
N ALA A 48 -14.46 9.21 -3.24
CA ALA A 48 -14.86 8.69 -4.55
C ALA A 48 -13.69 8.44 -5.53
N HIS A 49 -12.49 8.94 -5.22
CA HIS A 49 -11.32 8.76 -6.06
C HIS A 49 -10.40 7.63 -5.59
N TYR A 50 -10.76 6.95 -4.50
CA TYR A 50 -10.09 5.72 -4.07
C TYR A 50 -10.76 4.52 -4.74
N PRO A 51 -10.00 3.45 -5.03
CA PRO A 51 -10.61 2.21 -5.45
C PRO A 51 -11.56 1.69 -4.35
N PRO A 52 -12.61 0.93 -4.71
CA PRO A 52 -13.44 0.25 -3.73
C PRO A 52 -12.58 -0.58 -2.77
N MET A 53 -12.93 -0.59 -1.48
CA MET A 53 -12.27 -1.49 -0.54
C MET A 53 -12.51 -2.92 -1.01
N THR A 54 -11.42 -3.62 -1.32
CA THR A 54 -11.46 -5.01 -1.71
C THR A 54 -11.72 -5.84 -0.47
N ASP A 55 -12.79 -6.63 -0.46
CA ASP A 55 -13.00 -7.61 0.59
C ASP A 55 -11.91 -8.67 0.48
N VAL A 56 -11.16 -8.88 1.57
CA VAL A 56 -10.07 -9.86 1.63
C VAL A 56 -10.61 -11.27 1.38
N LEU A 57 -11.85 -11.55 1.80
CA LEU A 57 -12.48 -12.83 1.58
C LEU A 57 -12.79 -13.04 0.09
N GLU A 58 -13.32 -12.03 -0.59
CA GLU A 58 -13.54 -12.07 -2.04
C GLU A 58 -12.22 -12.20 -2.82
N LEU A 59 -11.12 -11.60 -2.33
CA LEU A 59 -9.80 -11.75 -2.94
C LEU A 59 -9.26 -13.19 -2.79
N LEU A 60 -9.49 -13.81 -1.64
CA LEU A 60 -9.09 -15.20 -1.37
C LEU A 60 -9.93 -16.20 -2.17
N GLU A 61 -11.23 -15.93 -2.32
CA GLU A 61 -12.18 -16.77 -3.07
C GLU A 61 -11.99 -16.68 -4.58
N ASN A 62 -11.62 -15.50 -5.11
CA ASN A 62 -11.32 -15.28 -6.52
C ASN A 62 -9.85 -15.47 -6.89
N SER A 63 -8.99 -15.79 -5.91
CA SER A 63 -7.64 -16.23 -6.21
C SER A 63 -7.73 -17.59 -6.90
N PRO A 64 -7.31 -17.73 -8.18
CA PRO A 64 -7.25 -19.04 -8.79
C PRO A 64 -6.39 -19.90 -7.87
N ARG A 65 -6.98 -20.96 -7.31
CA ARG A 65 -6.28 -21.91 -6.46
C ARG A 65 -5.03 -22.33 -7.23
N CYS A 66 -3.87 -21.89 -6.76
CA CYS A 66 -2.57 -22.25 -7.30
C CYS A 66 -2.21 -21.60 -8.65
N SER A 67 -1.74 -20.35 -8.63
CA SER A 67 -0.58 -19.99 -9.47
C SER A 67 0.68 -20.22 -8.62
N ARG A 68 1.12 -21.48 -8.55
CA ARG A 68 2.37 -21.84 -7.86
C ARG A 68 3.53 -21.26 -8.65
N VAL A 69 4.00 -20.08 -8.26
CA VAL A 69 5.23 -19.51 -8.82
C VAL A 69 6.41 -20.22 -8.17
N ALA A 70 7.05 -21.11 -8.91
CA ALA A 70 8.32 -21.71 -8.51
C ALA A 70 9.44 -20.82 -9.03
N LEU A 71 10.08 -20.07 -8.12
CA LEU A 71 11.31 -19.35 -8.43
C LEU A 71 12.48 -20.33 -8.24
N GLY A 72 13.10 -20.77 -9.35
CA GLY A 72 14.33 -21.54 -9.33
C GLY A 72 15.54 -20.62 -9.39
N VAL A 73 16.50 -20.79 -8.47
CA VAL A 73 17.78 -20.08 -8.51
C VAL A 73 18.83 -21.06 -9.01
N ASN A 74 19.35 -20.81 -10.20
CA ASN A 74 20.45 -21.57 -10.78
C ASN A 74 21.75 -20.78 -10.67
N LYS A 75 22.84 -21.45 -10.29
CA LYS A 75 24.18 -20.88 -10.40
C LYS A 75 24.63 -21.00 -11.86
N VAL A 76 25.11 -19.90 -12.42
CA VAL A 76 25.74 -19.84 -13.74
C VAL A 76 27.20 -19.44 -13.57
N ASP A 77 28.08 -20.14 -14.30
CA ASP A 77 29.50 -19.79 -14.37
C ASP A 77 29.75 -18.57 -15.29
N ALA A 78 31.01 -18.14 -15.38
CA ALA A 78 31.41 -16.96 -16.15
C ALA A 78 31.25 -17.17 -17.67
N GLU A 79 31.26 -18.42 -18.10
CA GLU A 79 31.06 -18.88 -19.48
C GLU A 79 29.56 -19.04 -19.81
N GLY A 80 28.68 -18.91 -18.81
CA GLY A 80 27.22 -18.95 -18.94
C GLY A 80 26.61 -20.34 -18.82
N ALA A 81 27.38 -21.36 -18.42
CA ALA A 81 26.88 -22.70 -18.18
C ALA A 81 26.20 -22.80 -16.79
N VAL A 82 25.06 -23.50 -16.75
CA VAL A 82 24.31 -23.76 -15.52
C VAL A 82 24.94 -24.95 -14.80
N ALA A 83 25.45 -24.73 -13.58
CA ALA A 83 26.06 -25.77 -12.77
C ALA A 83 24.97 -26.55 -12.00
N ASP A 84 24.77 -27.82 -12.35
CA ASP A 84 23.79 -28.74 -11.76
C ASP A 84 24.39 -29.45 -10.54
N ASP A 85 24.63 -28.69 -9.46
CA ASP A 85 25.11 -29.26 -8.20
C ASP A 85 24.29 -28.70 -7.04
N CYS A 86 23.28 -29.47 -6.60
CA CYS A 86 22.61 -29.29 -5.32
C CYS A 86 23.53 -29.76 -4.17
N GLY A 87 24.70 -29.14 -4.03
CA GLY A 87 25.57 -29.29 -2.87
C GLY A 87 25.26 -28.23 -1.83
N GLU A 88 25.36 -28.58 -0.55
CA GLU A 88 25.28 -27.65 0.58
C GLU A 88 26.34 -26.56 0.42
N ALA A 89 25.94 -25.42 -0.12
CA ALA A 89 26.76 -24.23 -0.18
C ALA A 89 26.28 -23.27 0.91
N GLU A 90 27.16 -22.88 1.83
CA GLU A 90 26.94 -21.67 2.63
C GLU A 90 26.81 -20.49 1.67
N VAL A 91 25.59 -19.93 1.59
CA VAL A 91 25.29 -18.78 0.76
C VAL A 91 25.47 -17.51 1.60
N GLU A 92 26.57 -16.79 1.38
CA GLU A 92 26.70 -15.42 1.87
C GLU A 92 26.00 -14.48 0.88
N ILE A 93 24.88 -13.89 1.32
CA ILE A 93 24.13 -12.89 0.54
C ILE A 93 24.87 -11.56 0.65
N VAL A 94 25.73 -11.25 -0.31
CA VAL A 94 26.29 -9.90 -0.45
C VAL A 94 25.22 -9.01 -1.09
N ALA A 95 24.52 -8.24 -0.25
CA ALA A 95 23.55 -7.24 -0.70
C ALA A 95 24.25 -6.05 -1.37
N GLY A 96 24.56 -6.18 -2.66
CA GLY A 96 24.97 -5.08 -3.52
C GLY A 96 23.77 -4.18 -3.91
N GLY A 97 23.12 -3.56 -2.94
CA GLY A 97 22.02 -2.63 -3.19
C GLY A 97 22.53 -1.25 -3.60
N GLN A 98 22.46 -0.91 -4.89
CA GLN A 98 22.56 0.49 -5.30
C GLN A 98 21.39 1.28 -4.72
N THR A 99 21.70 2.23 -3.84
CA THR A 99 20.74 3.14 -3.20
C THR A 99 20.45 4.35 -4.08
N THR A 100 19.90 4.13 -5.29
CA THR A 100 19.23 5.25 -5.98
C THR A 100 17.86 5.44 -5.36
N PRO A 101 17.53 6.62 -4.79
CA PRO A 101 16.19 6.88 -4.27
C PRO A 101 15.19 6.76 -5.42
N VAL A 102 14.19 5.88 -5.26
CA VAL A 102 13.07 5.81 -6.19
C VAL A 102 12.38 7.18 -6.16
N PRO A 103 12.22 7.87 -7.30
CA PRO A 103 11.53 9.16 -7.32
C PRO A 103 10.11 8.96 -6.76
N PRO A 104 9.58 9.90 -5.96
CA PRO A 104 8.23 9.81 -5.43
C PRO A 104 7.23 9.99 -6.58
N THR A 105 6.99 8.92 -7.34
CA THR A 105 5.85 8.82 -8.23
C THR A 105 4.65 8.58 -7.33
N SER A 106 3.81 9.61 -7.17
CA SER A 106 2.50 9.45 -6.54
C SER A 106 1.83 8.22 -7.12
N ALA A 107 1.55 7.22 -6.27
CA ALA A 107 0.86 5.99 -6.64
C ALA A 107 -0.57 6.26 -7.17
N TYR A 108 -1.07 7.49 -6.99
CA TYR A 108 -2.38 7.92 -7.43
C TYR A 108 -2.31 9.05 -8.46
N PRO A 109 -3.16 9.04 -9.50
CA PRO A 109 -3.23 10.14 -10.45
C PRO A 109 -3.64 11.45 -9.75
N PRO A 110 -3.13 12.61 -10.21
CA PRO A 110 -3.42 13.91 -9.60
C PRO A 110 -4.92 14.22 -9.60
N CYS A 111 -5.44 14.79 -8.51
CA CYS A 111 -6.86 15.12 -8.39
C CYS A 111 -7.33 16.18 -9.39
N GLY A 112 -8.39 15.88 -10.13
CA GLY A 112 -9.02 16.79 -11.10
C GLY A 112 -10.17 17.64 -10.55
N CYS A 113 -10.47 17.57 -9.25
CA CYS A 113 -11.63 18.26 -8.64
C CYS A 113 -11.44 19.78 -8.60
N ARG A 114 -12.56 20.53 -8.52
CA ARG A 114 -12.56 22.00 -8.52
C ARG A 114 -11.64 22.61 -7.47
N ARG A 115 -11.53 21.97 -6.29
CA ARG A 115 -10.67 22.43 -5.18
C ARG A 115 -9.17 22.22 -5.42
N CYS A 116 -8.78 21.14 -6.08
CA CYS A 116 -7.39 20.88 -6.43
C CYS A 116 -6.93 21.73 -7.63
N ARG A 117 -7.82 21.97 -8.61
CA ARG A 117 -7.52 22.80 -9.79
C ARG A 117 -7.26 24.26 -9.41
N ALA A 118 -7.99 24.81 -8.44
CA ALA A 118 -7.84 26.21 -8.00
C ALA A 118 -6.51 26.53 -7.29
N ARG A 119 -5.61 25.54 -7.12
CA ARG A 119 -4.33 25.67 -6.38
C ARG A 119 -3.11 25.24 -7.19
N ARG A 120 -3.25 24.88 -8.48
CA ARG A 120 -2.08 24.70 -9.35
C ARG A 120 -1.48 26.10 -9.65
N PRO A 121 -0.16 26.30 -9.50
CA PRO A 121 0.50 27.50 -10.01
C PRO A 121 0.35 27.61 -11.53
#